data_AF-A0A3R7FR45-F1
#
_entry.id   AF-A0A3R7FR45-F1
#
_cell.length_a   1.000
_cell.length_b   1.000
_cell.length_c   1.000
_cell.angle_alpha   90.00
_cell.angle_beta   90.00
_cell.angle_gamma   90.00
#
_symmetry.space_group_name_H-M   'P 1'
#
loop_
_entity.id
_entity.type
_entity.pdbx_description
1 polymer ?
#
loop_
_entity_poly.entity_id
_entity_poly.type
_entity_poly.pdbx_seq_one_letter_code
_entity_poly.pdbx_strand_id
1 'polypeptide(L)'
;MAELALMYNCPLAIFAPGDLKLLRSLSKTLIEYGVQDLMLDPGTFTDEGLSDTINNFTMIRRNAIEGGDKLLGFPLIGTPITAWINNEGSKEDAAWTEAYVASMLMSRYADLLIMHSLDGWVQLPTLIWRFNIYTDPRKPVSVEPGLRVFGKPDETSPVLITTNYALTYFTVESDIKRANIDCYLIVVDTEGISVESAVAGRYLTAETIAEAVKETGITQKVNHKYLIIPGLAARLSGETEEELGEEWRVLVGPKDSSGIAEFLKRKWPPKEELILP
;
A
#
# COMPACT_ATOMS: atom_id res chain seq x y z
N MET A 1 -30.56 -27.05 -4.78
CA MET A 1 -29.30 -26.36 -4.40
C MET A 1 -28.80 -26.79 -3.03
N ALA A 2 -29.59 -26.69 -1.95
CA ALA A 2 -29.17 -27.11 -0.61
C ALA A 2 -28.66 -28.56 -0.54
N GLU A 3 -29.40 -29.51 -1.13
CA GLU A 3 -28.97 -30.92 -1.21
C GLU A 3 -27.62 -31.10 -1.91
N LEU A 4 -27.38 -30.36 -3.00
CA LEU A 4 -26.12 -30.42 -3.74
C LEU A 4 -24.97 -29.83 -2.90
N ALA A 5 -25.22 -28.70 -2.24
CA ALA A 5 -24.24 -28.07 -1.35
C ALA A 5 -23.80 -29.01 -0.23
N LEU A 6 -24.75 -29.74 0.39
CA LEU A 6 -24.47 -30.74 1.43
C LEU A 6 -23.76 -31.98 0.85
N MET A 7 -24.24 -32.49 -0.28
CA MET A 7 -23.67 -33.68 -0.93
C MET A 7 -22.19 -33.49 -1.28
N TYR A 8 -21.80 -32.29 -1.72
CA TYR A 8 -20.44 -31.98 -2.14
C TYR A 8 -19.66 -31.11 -1.17
N ASN A 9 -20.22 -30.79 0.01
CA ASN A 9 -19.61 -29.95 1.03
C ASN A 9 -19.08 -28.61 0.46
N CYS A 10 -19.93 -27.89 -0.27
CA CYS A 10 -19.58 -26.65 -0.97
C CYS A 10 -20.34 -25.45 -0.37
N PRO A 11 -19.70 -24.26 -0.28
CA PRO A 11 -20.39 -23.05 0.12
C PRO A 11 -21.49 -22.69 -0.89
N LEU A 12 -22.59 -22.13 -0.40
CA LEU A 12 -23.76 -21.81 -1.21
C LEU A 12 -24.06 -20.30 -1.18
N ALA A 13 -24.06 -19.69 -2.36
CA ALA A 13 -24.50 -18.31 -2.53
C ALA A 13 -26.02 -18.19 -2.50
N ILE A 14 -26.54 -17.20 -1.78
CA ILE A 14 -27.95 -16.82 -1.71
C ILE A 14 -28.14 -15.52 -2.46
N PHE A 15 -29.00 -15.53 -3.47
CA PHE A 15 -29.27 -14.37 -4.29
C PHE A 15 -30.70 -13.85 -4.08
N ALA A 16 -30.84 -12.59 -3.69
CA ALA A 16 -32.12 -11.90 -3.57
C ALA A 16 -31.93 -10.39 -3.87
N PRO A 17 -31.95 -10.01 -5.16
CA PRO A 17 -31.57 -8.66 -5.60
C PRO A 17 -32.55 -7.61 -5.07
N GLY A 18 -32.03 -6.64 -4.30
CA GLY A 18 -32.82 -5.54 -3.73
C GLY A 18 -33.79 -5.93 -2.61
N ASP A 19 -33.89 -7.21 -2.22
CA ASP A 19 -34.81 -7.68 -1.17
C ASP A 19 -34.05 -8.32 -0.01
N LEU A 20 -33.66 -7.48 0.95
CA LEU A 20 -32.94 -7.92 2.15
C LEU A 20 -33.79 -8.82 3.07
N LYS A 21 -35.13 -8.70 3.03
CA LYS A 21 -36.01 -9.53 3.86
C LYS A 21 -36.06 -10.95 3.32
N LEU A 22 -36.19 -11.07 1.99
CA LEU A 22 -36.09 -12.36 1.31
C LEU A 22 -34.70 -12.98 1.51
N LEU A 23 -33.63 -12.20 1.33
CA LEU A 23 -32.25 -12.67 1.56
C LEU A 23 -32.09 -13.30 2.94
N ARG A 24 -32.53 -12.58 3.99
CA ARG A 24 -32.52 -13.06 5.38
C ARG A 24 -33.40 -14.30 5.59
N SER A 25 -34.57 -14.34 4.98
CA SER A 25 -35.48 -15.50 5.07
C SER A 25 -34.84 -16.74 4.45
N LEU A 26 -34.19 -16.60 3.30
CA LEU A 26 -33.49 -17.70 2.63
C LEU A 26 -32.31 -18.20 3.47
N SER A 27 -31.52 -17.30 4.08
CA SER A 27 -30.46 -17.70 5.02
C SER A 27 -30.99 -18.57 6.14
N LYS A 28 -32.12 -18.18 6.75
CA LYS A 28 -32.77 -18.96 7.80
C LYS A 28 -33.15 -20.35 7.32
N THR A 29 -33.84 -20.44 6.18
CA THR A 29 -34.29 -21.71 5.62
C THR A 29 -33.12 -22.65 5.31
N LEU A 30 -32.01 -22.12 4.78
CA LEU A 30 -30.84 -22.91 4.43
C LEU A 30 -30.07 -23.41 5.66
N ILE A 31 -29.98 -22.59 6.72
CA ILE A 31 -29.41 -23.01 8.00
C ILE A 31 -30.25 -24.11 8.65
N GLU A 32 -31.58 -23.97 8.65
CA GLU A 32 -32.51 -24.99 9.17
C GLU A 32 -32.42 -26.30 8.37
N TYR A 33 -32.10 -26.21 7.07
CA TYR A 33 -31.82 -27.37 6.21
C TYR A 33 -30.43 -27.99 6.46
N GLY A 34 -29.57 -27.32 7.23
CA GLY A 34 -28.23 -27.80 7.61
C GLY A 34 -27.06 -27.21 6.81
N VAL A 35 -27.31 -26.28 5.88
CA VAL A 35 -26.24 -25.60 5.13
C VAL A 35 -25.70 -24.44 5.95
N GLN A 36 -24.45 -24.55 6.42
CA GLN A 36 -23.81 -23.54 7.27
C GLN A 36 -22.91 -22.57 6.50
N ASP A 37 -22.28 -23.03 5.42
CA ASP A 37 -21.38 -22.21 4.61
C ASP A 37 -22.18 -21.44 3.56
N LEU A 38 -22.58 -20.22 3.92
CA LEU A 38 -23.39 -19.35 3.07
C LEU A 38 -22.62 -18.10 2.67
N MET A 39 -22.98 -17.55 1.52
CA MET A 39 -22.59 -16.21 1.08
C MET A 39 -23.83 -15.44 0.60
N LEU A 40 -23.89 -14.14 0.84
CA LEU A 40 -25.06 -13.33 0.53
C LEU A 40 -24.80 -12.42 -0.66
N ASP A 41 -25.69 -12.46 -1.64
CA ASP A 41 -25.70 -11.59 -2.80
C ASP A 41 -27.03 -10.79 -2.81
N PRO A 42 -27.01 -9.53 -2.34
CA PRO A 42 -28.18 -8.64 -2.40
C PRO A 42 -28.37 -8.00 -3.79
N GLY A 43 -27.61 -8.41 -4.80
CA GLY A 43 -27.56 -7.80 -6.12
C GLY A 43 -26.59 -6.64 -6.21
N THR A 44 -25.97 -6.47 -7.38
CA THR A 44 -25.13 -5.32 -7.75
C THR A 44 -25.73 -4.60 -8.94
N PHE A 45 -26.19 -3.38 -8.71
CA PHE A 45 -26.71 -2.47 -9.74
C PHE A 45 -25.68 -1.35 -9.93
N THR A 46 -25.21 -1.13 -11.15
CA THR A 46 -24.10 -0.19 -11.44
C THR A 46 -24.53 1.20 -11.86
N ASP A 47 -25.79 1.37 -12.30
CA ASP A 47 -26.32 2.62 -12.83
C ASP A 47 -27.24 3.32 -11.81
N GLU A 48 -28.52 3.56 -12.13
CA GLU A 48 -29.48 4.23 -11.24
C GLU A 48 -29.60 3.56 -9.85
N GLY A 49 -29.39 2.24 -9.79
CA GLY A 49 -29.43 1.46 -8.55
C GLY A 49 -28.10 1.40 -7.76
N LEU A 50 -27.06 2.14 -8.16
CA LEU A 50 -25.77 2.11 -7.46
C LEU A 50 -25.88 2.54 -5.99
N SER A 51 -26.69 3.56 -5.71
CA SER A 51 -26.96 4.01 -4.35
C SER A 51 -27.56 2.89 -3.50
N ASP A 52 -28.53 2.16 -4.04
CA ASP A 52 -29.19 1.05 -3.36
C ASP A 52 -28.22 -0.11 -3.13
N THR A 53 -27.35 -0.39 -4.09
CA THR A 53 -26.28 -1.40 -3.95
C THR A 53 -25.41 -1.09 -2.74
N ILE A 54 -24.84 0.12 -2.65
CA ILE A 54 -23.98 0.51 -1.54
C ILE A 54 -24.73 0.50 -0.21
N ASN A 55 -25.98 0.95 -0.21
CA ASN A 55 -26.83 0.94 0.98
C ASN A 55 -27.13 -0.50 1.45
N ASN A 56 -27.45 -1.41 0.54
CA ASN A 56 -27.77 -2.80 0.85
C ASN A 56 -26.60 -3.51 1.54
N PHE A 57 -25.39 -3.42 0.98
CA PHE A 57 -24.20 -4.00 1.60
C PHE A 57 -23.93 -3.39 2.99
N THR A 58 -24.09 -2.08 3.11
CA THR A 58 -23.92 -1.37 4.39
C THR A 58 -24.95 -1.81 5.42
N MET A 59 -26.22 -1.94 5.04
CA MET A 59 -27.30 -2.36 5.93
C MET A 59 -27.11 -3.81 6.36
N ILE A 60 -26.70 -4.71 5.47
CA ILE A 60 -26.42 -6.11 5.85
C ILE A 60 -25.31 -6.16 6.89
N ARG A 61 -24.17 -5.50 6.63
CA ARG A 61 -23.03 -5.47 7.56
C ARG A 61 -23.41 -4.88 8.91
N ARG A 62 -24.14 -3.76 8.91
CA ARG A 62 -24.58 -3.08 10.13
C ARG A 62 -25.54 -3.92 10.96
N ASN A 63 -26.53 -4.55 10.33
CA ASN A 63 -27.48 -5.41 11.03
C ASN A 63 -26.81 -6.68 11.57
N ALA A 64 -25.84 -7.24 10.84
CA ALA A 64 -25.08 -8.39 11.31
C ALA A 64 -24.22 -8.06 12.55
N ILE A 65 -23.54 -6.90 12.57
CA ILE A 65 -22.62 -6.51 13.64
C ILE A 65 -23.33 -5.77 14.78
N GLU A 66 -23.92 -4.60 14.49
CA GLU A 66 -24.56 -3.76 15.52
C GLU A 66 -25.94 -4.29 15.90
N GLY A 67 -26.71 -4.76 14.92
CA GLY A 67 -28.04 -5.32 15.14
C GLY A 67 -28.05 -6.75 15.72
N GLY A 68 -26.90 -7.45 15.69
CA GLY A 68 -26.77 -8.82 16.17
C GLY A 68 -27.52 -9.87 15.35
N ASP A 69 -27.94 -9.55 14.11
CA ASP A 69 -28.72 -10.46 13.27
C ASP A 69 -27.82 -11.50 12.60
N LYS A 70 -27.70 -12.67 13.25
CA LYS A 70 -26.87 -13.78 12.77
C LYS A 70 -27.28 -14.31 11.40
N LEU A 71 -28.53 -14.11 10.97
CA LEU A 71 -29.00 -14.58 9.65
C LEU A 71 -28.42 -13.77 8.49
N LEU A 72 -27.83 -12.61 8.80
CA LEU A 72 -27.10 -11.75 7.87
C LEU A 72 -25.58 -11.78 8.11
N GLY A 73 -25.11 -12.60 9.06
CA GLY A 73 -23.73 -12.69 9.50
C GLY A 73 -22.81 -13.52 8.60
N PHE A 74 -22.99 -13.42 7.29
CA PHE A 74 -22.24 -14.19 6.29
C PHE A 74 -21.49 -13.26 5.33
N PRO A 75 -20.42 -13.73 4.68
CA PRO A 75 -19.69 -12.95 3.68
C PRO A 75 -20.58 -12.48 2.52
N LEU A 76 -20.25 -11.31 1.97
CA LEU A 76 -21.01 -10.67 0.88
C LEU A 76 -20.34 -10.86 -0.47
N ILE A 77 -21.14 -11.19 -1.49
CA ILE A 77 -20.71 -11.27 -2.88
C ILE A 77 -21.15 -10.00 -3.60
N GLY A 78 -20.19 -9.28 -4.17
CA GLY A 78 -20.42 -8.22 -5.15
C GLY A 78 -20.18 -8.72 -6.57
N THR A 79 -21.00 -8.25 -7.50
CA THR A 79 -20.93 -8.62 -8.92
C THR A 79 -20.71 -7.40 -9.82
N PRO A 80 -19.59 -6.64 -9.70
CA PRO A 80 -19.27 -5.53 -10.62
C PRO A 80 -19.36 -5.88 -12.11
N ILE A 81 -19.20 -7.16 -12.46
CA ILE A 81 -19.46 -7.70 -13.79
C ILE A 81 -20.82 -7.27 -14.39
N THR A 82 -21.81 -6.91 -13.57
CA THR A 82 -23.10 -6.40 -14.05
C THR A 82 -22.98 -5.09 -14.84
N ALA A 83 -21.87 -4.34 -14.72
CA ALA A 83 -21.56 -3.18 -15.58
C ALA A 83 -21.50 -3.51 -17.08
N TRP A 84 -21.33 -4.79 -17.43
CA TRP A 84 -21.31 -5.30 -18.80
C TRP A 84 -22.69 -5.71 -19.31
N ILE A 85 -23.69 -5.78 -18.42
CA ILE A 85 -25.06 -6.12 -18.77
C ILE A 85 -25.76 -4.85 -19.27
N ASN A 86 -26.35 -4.92 -20.47
CA ASN A 86 -27.07 -3.79 -21.09
C ASN A 86 -26.23 -2.51 -21.25
N ASN A 87 -24.91 -2.64 -21.35
CA ASN A 87 -24.05 -1.49 -21.60
C ASN A 87 -24.30 -0.92 -23.01
N GLU A 88 -24.85 0.28 -23.08
CA GLU A 88 -25.08 1.01 -24.35
C GLU A 88 -23.86 1.84 -24.80
N GLY A 89 -22.83 1.93 -23.96
CA GLY A 89 -21.59 2.66 -24.20
C GLY A 89 -20.47 1.81 -24.79
N SER A 90 -19.23 2.32 -24.68
CA SER A 90 -18.04 1.60 -25.15
C SER A 90 -17.64 0.49 -24.17
N LYS A 91 -16.79 -0.45 -24.63
CA LYS A 91 -16.23 -1.48 -23.73
C LYS A 91 -15.38 -0.86 -22.62
N GLU A 92 -14.72 0.24 -22.95
CA GLU A 92 -13.93 1.04 -22.04
C GLU A 92 -14.80 1.65 -20.93
N ASP A 93 -16.01 2.13 -21.26
CA ASP A 93 -16.97 2.65 -20.27
C ASP A 93 -17.48 1.54 -19.32
N ALA A 94 -17.73 0.35 -19.86
CA ALA A 94 -18.10 -0.84 -19.07
C ALA A 94 -16.99 -1.22 -18.09
N ALA A 95 -15.77 -1.33 -18.61
CA ALA A 95 -14.58 -1.69 -17.86
C ALA A 95 -14.25 -0.64 -16.77
N TRP A 96 -14.43 0.65 -17.09
CA TRP A 96 -14.28 1.74 -16.13
C TRP A 96 -15.33 1.68 -15.02
N THR A 97 -16.59 1.45 -15.39
CA THR A 97 -17.71 1.28 -14.45
C THR A 97 -17.48 0.12 -13.50
N GLU A 98 -17.11 -1.02 -14.05
CA GLU A 98 -16.73 -2.19 -13.28
C GLU A 98 -15.61 -1.88 -12.28
N ALA A 99 -14.55 -1.17 -12.69
CA ALA A 99 -13.40 -0.85 -11.87
C ALA A 99 -13.76 0.00 -10.63
N TYR A 100 -14.54 1.08 -10.81
CA TYR A 100 -14.92 1.94 -9.69
C TYR A 100 -15.98 1.29 -8.81
N VAL A 101 -16.94 0.55 -9.36
CA VAL A 101 -17.95 -0.18 -8.57
C VAL A 101 -17.28 -1.25 -7.71
N ALA A 102 -16.31 -1.99 -8.26
CA ALA A 102 -15.50 -2.94 -7.52
C ALA A 102 -14.81 -2.28 -6.31
N SER A 103 -14.20 -1.12 -6.52
CA SER A 103 -13.53 -0.35 -5.47
C SER A 103 -14.50 0.15 -4.40
N MET A 104 -15.69 0.61 -4.79
CA MET A 104 -16.75 1.03 -3.87
C MET A 104 -17.26 -0.14 -3.03
N LEU A 105 -17.56 -1.28 -3.65
CA LEU A 105 -18.03 -2.48 -2.97
C LEU A 105 -16.99 -3.06 -2.01
N MET A 106 -15.71 -3.05 -2.40
CA MET A 106 -14.61 -3.43 -1.52
C MET A 106 -14.52 -2.52 -0.29
N SER A 107 -14.73 -1.21 -0.47
CA SER A 107 -14.81 -0.25 0.64
C SER A 107 -16.07 -0.44 1.51
N ARG A 108 -17.09 -1.07 0.94
CA ARG A 108 -18.42 -1.26 1.51
C ARG A 108 -18.73 -2.74 1.69
N TYR A 109 -17.78 -3.43 2.31
CA TYR A 109 -17.98 -4.73 2.95
C TYR A 109 -18.23 -5.91 2.02
N ALA A 110 -18.02 -5.78 0.70
CA ALA A 110 -17.99 -6.94 -0.18
C ALA A 110 -16.74 -7.79 0.15
N ASP A 111 -16.95 -9.09 0.36
CA ASP A 111 -15.89 -10.04 0.72
C ASP A 111 -15.40 -10.83 -0.51
N LEU A 112 -16.24 -10.95 -1.53
CA LEU A 112 -15.91 -11.53 -2.83
C LEU A 112 -16.44 -10.64 -3.95
N LEU A 113 -15.62 -10.40 -4.97
CA LEU A 113 -16.01 -9.65 -6.17
C LEU A 113 -15.91 -10.55 -7.41
N ILE A 114 -16.96 -10.55 -8.24
CA ILE A 114 -16.95 -11.20 -9.55
C ILE A 114 -16.74 -10.13 -10.62
N MET A 115 -15.63 -10.26 -11.34
CA MET A 115 -15.17 -9.33 -12.37
C MET A 115 -15.15 -10.02 -13.75
N HIS A 116 -15.38 -9.26 -14.81
CA HIS A 116 -15.22 -9.63 -16.21
C HIS A 116 -13.91 -9.11 -16.80
N SER A 117 -13.55 -7.84 -16.56
CA SER A 117 -12.33 -7.24 -17.13
C SER A 117 -11.07 -7.99 -16.67
N LEU A 118 -10.21 -8.36 -17.62
CA LEU A 118 -8.89 -8.94 -17.33
C LEU A 118 -7.75 -7.96 -17.63
N ASP A 119 -8.07 -6.78 -18.15
CA ASP A 119 -7.10 -5.76 -18.50
C ASP A 119 -6.35 -5.24 -17.27
N GLY A 120 -5.02 -5.12 -17.40
CA GLY A 120 -4.17 -4.71 -16.29
C GLY A 120 -4.51 -3.33 -15.73
N TRP A 121 -4.99 -2.40 -16.56
CA TRP A 121 -5.36 -1.05 -16.13
C TRP A 121 -6.67 -1.03 -15.32
N VAL A 122 -7.54 -2.04 -15.45
CA VAL A 122 -8.71 -2.23 -14.58
C VAL A 122 -8.31 -2.94 -13.29
N GLN A 123 -7.52 -4.01 -13.40
CA GLN A 123 -7.18 -4.86 -12.25
C GLN A 123 -6.20 -4.20 -11.27
N LEU A 124 -5.21 -3.46 -11.78
CA LEU A 124 -4.19 -2.81 -10.97
C LEU A 124 -4.77 -1.86 -9.90
N PRO A 125 -5.67 -0.90 -10.22
CA PRO A 125 -6.25 -0.02 -9.20
C PRO A 125 -7.08 -0.80 -8.17
N THR A 126 -7.85 -1.82 -8.58
CA THR A 126 -8.63 -2.67 -7.65
C THR A 126 -7.72 -3.43 -6.68
N LEU A 127 -6.61 -3.99 -7.16
CA LEU A 127 -5.63 -4.68 -6.32
C LEU A 127 -4.94 -3.71 -5.35
N ILE A 128 -4.50 -2.55 -5.82
CA ILE A 128 -3.90 -1.50 -4.98
C ILE A 128 -4.89 -1.06 -3.90
N TRP A 129 -6.14 -0.82 -4.27
CA TRP A 129 -7.18 -0.43 -3.32
C TRP A 129 -7.41 -1.49 -2.24
N ARG A 130 -7.40 -2.79 -2.62
CA ARG A 130 -7.47 -3.91 -1.67
C ARG A 130 -6.33 -3.88 -0.67
N PHE A 131 -5.09 -3.71 -1.14
CA PHE A 131 -3.94 -3.61 -0.25
C PHE A 131 -4.09 -2.43 0.71
N ASN A 132 -4.56 -1.27 0.24
CA ASN A 132 -4.71 -0.09 1.08
C ASN A 132 -5.79 -0.26 2.15
N ILE A 133 -6.98 -0.75 1.80
CA ILE A 133 -8.11 -0.87 2.74
C ILE A 133 -7.92 -1.99 3.77
N TYR A 134 -7.26 -3.10 3.40
CA TYR A 134 -7.06 -4.24 4.30
C TYR A 134 -5.72 -4.22 5.03
N THR A 135 -4.91 -3.17 4.88
CA THR A 135 -3.70 -2.98 5.70
C THR A 135 -4.08 -2.67 7.14
N ASP A 136 -3.42 -3.29 8.12
CA ASP A 136 -3.62 -2.98 9.54
C ASP A 136 -3.23 -1.51 9.80
N PRO A 137 -4.17 -0.63 10.15
CA PRO A 137 -3.87 0.79 10.33
C PRO A 137 -2.97 1.07 11.54
N ARG A 138 -2.73 0.08 12.41
CA ARG A 138 -1.89 0.22 13.61
C ARG A 138 -0.45 -0.19 13.37
N LYS A 139 -0.18 -0.95 12.30
CA LYS A 139 1.14 -1.48 11.98
C LYS A 139 1.54 -1.02 10.58
N PRO A 140 2.36 0.05 10.49
CA PRO A 140 2.90 0.47 9.22
C PRO A 140 3.65 -0.70 8.56
N VAL A 141 3.46 -0.86 7.25
CA VAL A 141 4.24 -1.83 6.48
C VAL A 141 5.67 -1.32 6.42
N SER A 142 6.60 -2.07 7.00
CA SER A 142 8.02 -1.71 7.07
C SER A 142 8.90 -2.72 6.34
N VAL A 143 10.10 -2.28 6.01
CA VAL A 143 11.19 -3.10 5.45
C VAL A 143 12.22 -3.31 6.56
N GLU A 144 12.98 -4.39 6.49
CA GLU A 144 14.07 -4.62 7.46
C GLU A 144 15.10 -3.46 7.38
N PRO A 145 15.47 -2.84 8.51
CA PRO A 145 16.53 -1.84 8.54
C PRO A 145 17.89 -2.35 8.06
N GLY A 146 18.82 -1.44 7.82
CA GLY A 146 20.20 -1.73 7.49
C GLY A 146 20.61 -1.39 6.06
N LEU A 147 21.73 -1.95 5.63
CA LEU A 147 22.37 -1.56 4.37
C LEU A 147 21.75 -2.27 3.17
N ARG A 148 21.49 -1.53 2.10
CA ARG A 148 21.14 -2.04 0.78
C ARG A 148 22.19 -1.59 -0.23
N VAL A 149 22.50 -2.49 -1.15
CA VAL A 149 23.52 -2.31 -2.17
C VAL A 149 22.83 -2.31 -3.52
N PHE A 150 22.98 -1.22 -4.28
CA PHE A 150 22.39 -1.07 -5.60
C PHE A 150 23.48 -1.05 -6.66
N GLY A 151 23.32 -1.87 -7.69
CA GLY A 151 24.29 -1.99 -8.78
C GLY A 151 25.59 -2.64 -8.32
N LYS A 152 26.73 -2.04 -8.67
CA LYS A 152 28.10 -2.47 -8.31
C LYS A 152 28.88 -1.30 -7.70
N PRO A 153 28.50 -0.82 -6.50
CA PRO A 153 29.17 0.32 -5.91
C PRO A 153 30.59 -0.04 -5.46
N ASP A 154 31.47 0.93 -5.60
CA ASP A 154 32.87 0.91 -5.16
C ASP A 154 33.08 1.81 -3.92
N GLU A 155 34.34 2.01 -3.54
CA GLU A 155 34.70 2.81 -2.37
C GLU A 155 34.39 4.31 -2.52
N THR A 156 34.10 4.79 -3.73
CA THR A 156 33.79 6.19 -4.04
C THR A 156 32.29 6.45 -4.28
N SER A 157 31.49 5.39 -4.20
CA SER A 157 30.07 5.41 -4.51
C SER A 157 29.24 6.09 -3.41
N PRO A 158 28.19 6.83 -3.77
CA PRO A 158 27.41 7.61 -2.81
C PRO A 158 26.73 6.76 -1.75
N VAL A 159 26.68 7.29 -0.53
CA VAL A 159 25.93 6.72 0.59
C VAL A 159 24.70 7.59 0.84
N LEU A 160 23.53 7.02 0.64
CA LEU A 160 22.24 7.67 0.89
C LEU A 160 21.59 7.07 2.12
N ILE A 161 20.71 7.82 2.79
CA ILE A 161 19.81 7.28 3.81
C ILE A 161 18.35 7.39 3.38
N THR A 162 17.53 6.49 3.91
CA THR A 162 16.06 6.57 3.87
C THR A 162 15.49 5.95 5.14
N THR A 163 14.17 5.99 5.30
CA THR A 163 13.49 5.31 6.41
C THR A 163 12.98 3.92 6.02
N ASN A 164 12.67 3.08 7.01
CA ASN A 164 12.19 1.73 6.79
C ASN A 164 10.68 1.62 6.49
N TYR A 165 9.97 2.73 6.28
CA TYR A 165 8.60 2.69 5.77
C TYR A 165 8.58 2.11 4.34
N ALA A 166 7.82 1.03 4.12
CA ALA A 166 7.90 0.28 2.87
C ALA A 166 7.64 1.13 1.63
N LEU A 167 6.64 2.00 1.66
CA LEU A 167 6.34 2.87 0.51
C LEU A 167 7.48 3.86 0.23
N THR A 168 8.08 4.43 1.27
CA THR A 168 9.26 5.30 1.12
C THR A 168 10.44 4.52 0.55
N TYR A 169 10.76 3.37 1.13
CA TYR A 169 11.85 2.51 0.67
C TYR A 169 11.70 2.11 -0.79
N PHE A 170 10.55 1.53 -1.17
CA PHE A 170 10.33 1.02 -2.53
C PHE A 170 10.29 2.14 -3.57
N THR A 171 9.85 3.35 -3.19
CA THR A 171 9.91 4.52 -4.08
C THR A 171 11.37 4.91 -4.35
N VAL A 172 12.18 5.03 -3.30
CA VAL A 172 13.63 5.33 -3.43
C VAL A 172 14.36 4.24 -4.21
N GLU A 173 14.10 2.97 -3.88
CA GLU A 173 14.68 1.81 -4.58
C GLU A 173 14.34 1.82 -6.08
N SER A 174 13.08 2.05 -6.42
CA SER A 174 12.62 2.11 -7.82
C SER A 174 13.33 3.20 -8.60
N ASP A 175 13.50 4.38 -7.99
CA ASP A 175 14.17 5.52 -8.63
C ASP A 175 15.67 5.27 -8.81
N ILE A 176 16.34 4.68 -7.82
CA ILE A 176 17.75 4.27 -7.90
C ILE A 176 17.96 3.24 -9.03
N LYS A 177 17.13 2.19 -9.06
CA LYS A 177 17.20 1.14 -10.08
C LYS A 177 16.92 1.69 -11.48
N ARG A 178 15.88 2.52 -11.63
CA ARG A 178 15.50 3.13 -12.90
C ARG A 178 16.58 4.05 -13.45
N ALA A 179 17.30 4.75 -12.57
CA ALA A 179 18.41 5.62 -12.93
C ALA A 179 19.75 4.88 -13.12
N ASN A 180 19.79 3.56 -12.85
CA ASN A 180 21.00 2.74 -12.91
C ASN A 180 22.17 3.34 -12.10
N ILE A 181 21.88 3.74 -10.87
CA ILE A 181 22.85 4.33 -9.95
C ILE A 181 23.50 3.21 -9.12
N ASP A 182 24.83 3.20 -9.12
CA ASP A 182 25.63 2.38 -8.20
C ASP A 182 25.76 3.12 -6.86
N CYS A 183 25.12 2.63 -5.80
CA CYS A 183 25.13 3.29 -4.50
C CYS A 183 24.87 2.37 -3.31
N TYR A 184 25.14 2.91 -2.13
CA TYR A 184 24.75 2.35 -0.85
C TYR A 184 23.54 3.11 -0.31
N LEU A 185 22.52 2.39 0.15
CA LEU A 185 21.35 2.98 0.82
C LEU A 185 21.22 2.40 2.22
N ILE A 186 21.30 3.26 3.23
CA ILE A 186 21.06 2.91 4.63
C ILE A 186 19.58 3.11 4.91
N VAL A 187 18.90 2.04 5.30
CA VAL A 187 17.51 2.04 5.72
C VAL A 187 17.50 2.19 7.23
N VAL A 188 17.15 3.38 7.72
CA VAL A 188 17.07 3.69 9.16
C VAL A 188 15.75 3.17 9.72
N ASP A 189 15.79 2.53 10.88
CA ASP A 189 14.57 2.10 11.57
C ASP A 189 13.83 3.31 12.14
N THR A 190 12.61 3.53 11.65
CA THR A 190 11.70 4.57 12.15
C THR A 190 10.34 3.98 12.51
N GLU A 191 10.31 2.69 12.86
CA GLU A 191 9.08 1.92 13.12
C GLU A 191 8.10 1.92 11.93
N GLY A 192 8.64 2.01 10.71
CA GLY A 192 7.85 2.07 9.49
C GLY A 192 7.19 3.42 9.23
N ILE A 193 7.75 4.52 9.74
CA ILE A 193 7.23 5.89 9.53
C ILE A 193 7.98 6.58 8.37
N SER A 194 7.26 7.31 7.53
CA SER A 194 7.83 8.06 6.39
C SER A 194 8.83 9.14 6.86
N VAL A 195 9.72 9.60 5.97
CA VAL A 195 10.79 10.58 6.32
C VAL A 195 10.25 11.80 7.06
N GLU A 196 9.32 12.56 6.47
CA GLU A 196 8.85 13.81 7.07
C GLU A 196 8.13 13.59 8.40
N SER A 197 7.28 12.55 8.48
CA SER A 197 6.59 12.18 9.70
C SER A 197 7.53 11.67 10.78
N ALA A 198 8.57 10.91 10.43
CA ALA A 198 9.56 10.39 11.37
C ALA A 198 10.41 11.53 11.94
N VAL A 199 10.81 12.49 11.10
CA VAL A 199 11.52 13.69 11.53
C VAL A 199 10.64 14.55 12.44
N ALA A 200 9.34 14.70 12.15
CA ALA A 200 8.40 15.44 13.01
C ALA A 200 8.12 14.73 14.34
N GLY A 201 7.96 13.40 14.31
CA GLY A 201 7.71 12.55 15.46
C GLY A 201 8.96 12.20 16.27
N ARG A 202 10.15 12.66 15.85
CA ARG A 202 11.46 12.34 16.44
C ARG A 202 11.81 10.84 16.43
N TYR A 203 11.28 10.09 15.47
CA TYR A 203 11.72 8.73 15.15
C TYR A 203 12.94 8.74 14.24
N LEU A 204 13.15 9.81 13.47
CA LEU A 204 14.38 10.08 12.75
C LEU A 204 15.07 11.29 13.37
N THR A 205 16.21 11.07 14.00
CA THR A 205 17.07 12.05 14.67
C THR A 205 18.52 11.89 14.22
N ALA A 206 19.37 12.88 14.50
CA ALA A 206 20.81 12.79 14.25
C ALA A 206 21.43 11.53 14.91
N GLU A 207 21.04 11.22 16.15
CA GLU A 207 21.46 10.03 16.90
C GLU A 207 21.09 8.74 16.13
N THR A 208 19.82 8.55 15.77
CA THR A 208 19.37 7.34 15.05
C THR A 208 20.05 7.18 13.68
N ILE A 209 20.36 8.29 12.99
CA ILE A 209 21.10 8.27 11.73
C ILE A 209 22.54 7.82 11.98
N ALA A 210 23.20 8.39 12.99
CA ALA A 210 24.58 8.06 13.33
C ALA A 210 24.74 6.61 13.81
N GLU A 211 23.78 6.10 14.59
CA GLU A 211 23.70 4.70 14.98
C GLU A 211 23.57 3.80 13.75
N ALA A 212 22.64 4.08 12.84
CA ALA A 212 22.47 3.30 11.61
C ALA A 212 23.74 3.30 10.73
N VAL A 213 24.45 4.43 10.63
CA VAL A 213 25.74 4.52 9.92
C VAL A 213 26.81 3.62 10.58
N LYS A 214 26.87 3.59 11.92
CA LYS A 214 27.81 2.75 12.67
C LYS A 214 27.47 1.27 12.51
N GLU A 215 26.20 0.89 12.70
CA GLU A 215 25.73 -0.50 12.65
C GLU A 215 25.87 -1.14 11.27
N THR A 216 25.68 -0.37 10.21
CA THR A 216 25.80 -0.87 8.83
C THR A 216 27.23 -1.13 8.38
N GLY A 217 28.23 -0.67 9.14
CA GLY A 217 29.65 -0.83 8.79
C GLY A 217 30.05 -0.11 7.50
N ILE A 218 29.27 0.89 7.05
CA ILE A 218 29.51 1.59 5.78
C ILE A 218 30.88 2.27 5.75
N THR A 219 31.38 2.69 6.91
CA THR A 219 32.72 3.29 7.11
C THR A 219 33.87 2.42 6.63
N GLN A 220 33.66 1.10 6.53
CA GLN A 220 34.66 0.14 6.05
C GLN A 220 34.56 -0.12 4.55
N LYS A 221 33.48 0.35 3.89
CA LYS A 221 33.18 0.09 2.48
C LYS A 221 33.43 1.29 1.58
N VAL A 222 33.44 2.50 2.13
CA VAL A 222 33.72 3.74 1.38
C VAL A 222 34.95 4.45 1.93
N ASN A 223 35.71 5.08 1.04
CA ASN A 223 36.93 5.83 1.38
C ASN A 223 36.67 7.32 1.65
N HIS A 224 35.39 7.73 1.63
CA HIS A 224 34.96 9.10 1.87
C HIS A 224 34.04 9.17 3.11
N LYS A 225 33.82 10.40 3.60
CA LYS A 225 32.96 10.69 4.76
C LYS A 225 31.82 11.62 4.35
N TYR A 226 31.01 11.15 3.40
CA TYR A 226 29.85 11.91 2.92
C TYR A 226 28.59 11.07 3.07
N LEU A 227 27.54 11.68 3.59
CA LEU A 227 26.23 11.07 3.76
C LEU A 227 25.18 11.93 3.07
N ILE A 228 24.32 11.33 2.24
CA ILE A 228 23.23 12.05 1.57
C ILE A 228 21.93 11.78 2.34
N ILE A 229 21.35 12.84 2.90
CA ILE A 229 20.06 12.77 3.58
C ILE A 229 18.91 13.23 2.68
N PRO A 230 17.69 12.72 2.84
CA PRO A 230 16.53 13.22 2.11
C PRO A 230 16.32 14.72 2.36
N GLY A 231 15.84 15.45 1.35
CA GLY A 231 15.58 16.89 1.48
C GLY A 231 14.52 17.24 2.54
N LEU A 232 13.62 16.29 2.85
CA LEU A 232 12.64 16.43 3.94
C LEU A 232 13.28 16.33 5.34
N ALA A 233 14.49 15.78 5.44
CA ALA A 233 15.28 15.71 6.67
C ALA A 233 16.35 16.81 6.75
N ALA A 234 16.36 17.81 5.85
CA ALA A 234 17.39 18.83 5.74
C ALA A 234 17.75 19.52 7.08
N ARG A 235 16.74 19.71 7.96
CA ARG A 235 16.94 20.32 9.28
C ARG A 235 17.85 19.53 10.22
N LEU A 236 18.03 18.24 9.98
CA LEU A 236 18.89 17.37 10.77
C LEU A 236 20.36 17.41 10.31
N SER A 237 20.67 18.06 9.17
CA SER A 237 22.02 18.01 8.57
C SER A 237 23.13 18.42 9.52
N GLY A 238 23.02 19.59 10.15
CA GLY A 238 24.03 20.09 11.10
C GLY A 238 24.21 19.17 12.32
N GLU A 239 23.11 18.84 12.99
CA GLU A 239 23.14 17.93 14.16
C GLU A 239 23.69 16.54 13.78
N THR A 240 23.42 16.06 12.56
CA THR A 240 23.93 14.77 12.07
C THR A 240 25.43 14.83 11.79
N GLU A 241 25.96 15.94 11.27
CA GLU A 241 27.42 16.12 11.14
C GLU A 241 28.12 16.11 12.50
N GLU A 242 27.55 16.83 13.48
CA GLU A 242 28.08 16.86 14.84
C GLU A 242 28.12 15.46 15.48
N GLU A 243 27.04 14.69 15.34
CA GLU A 243 26.91 13.34 15.94
C GLU A 243 27.77 12.27 15.23
N LEU A 244 27.95 12.39 13.91
CA LEU A 244 28.84 11.50 13.15
C LEU A 244 30.32 11.84 13.35
N GLY A 245 30.63 13.09 13.71
CA GLY A 245 31.98 13.63 13.91
C GLY A 245 32.44 14.55 12.79
N GLU A 246 33.40 15.43 13.08
CA GLU A 246 33.84 16.54 12.23
C GLU A 246 34.34 16.14 10.82
N GLU A 247 34.71 14.87 10.63
CA GLU A 247 35.14 14.34 9.34
C GLU A 247 33.98 14.11 8.37
N TRP A 248 32.75 13.93 8.89
CA TRP A 248 31.58 13.68 8.08
C TRP A 248 30.95 14.96 7.55
N ARG A 249 30.54 14.89 6.29
CA ARG A 249 29.76 15.92 5.62
C ARG A 249 28.43 15.38 5.17
N VAL A 250 27.36 16.07 5.56
CA VAL A 250 25.98 15.69 5.25
C VAL A 250 25.47 16.55 4.10
N LEU A 251 25.23 15.90 2.97
CA LEU A 251 24.64 16.53 1.79
C LEU A 251 23.12 16.41 1.85
N VAL A 252 22.42 17.52 1.67
CA VAL A 252 20.96 17.53 1.56
C VAL A 252 20.57 17.18 0.13
N GLY A 253 20.01 15.99 -0.04
CA GLY A 253 19.43 15.50 -1.30
C GLY A 253 18.10 16.17 -1.64
N PRO A 254 17.45 15.71 -2.72
CA PRO A 254 16.14 16.23 -3.12
C PRO A 254 15.04 15.84 -2.13
N LYS A 255 13.94 16.60 -2.13
CA LYS A 255 12.73 16.24 -1.34
C LYS A 255 12.03 15.01 -1.90
N ASP A 256 12.07 14.84 -3.22
CA ASP A 256 11.49 13.71 -3.95
C ASP A 256 12.61 12.84 -4.55
N SER A 257 12.51 11.52 -4.41
CA SER A 257 13.55 10.58 -4.83
C SER A 257 13.75 10.53 -6.35
N SER A 258 12.77 10.96 -7.15
CA SER A 258 12.93 11.09 -8.61
C SER A 258 14.08 12.05 -8.99
N GLY A 259 14.41 13.00 -8.11
CA GLY A 259 15.52 13.94 -8.29
C GLY A 259 16.90 13.39 -7.98
N ILE A 260 17.04 12.16 -7.45
CA ILE A 260 18.35 11.62 -7.00
C ILE A 260 19.34 11.58 -8.17
N ALA A 261 18.91 11.17 -9.36
CA ALA A 261 19.77 11.06 -10.53
C ALA A 261 20.35 12.41 -10.96
N GLU A 262 19.55 13.47 -10.96
CA GLU A 262 20.02 14.82 -11.30
C GLU A 262 20.93 15.37 -10.20
N PHE A 263 20.56 15.16 -8.93
CA PHE A 263 21.36 15.57 -7.78
C PHE A 263 22.77 14.99 -7.85
N LEU A 264 22.90 13.67 -8.01
CA LEU A 264 24.20 13.00 -8.09
C LEU A 264 25.02 13.49 -9.27
N LYS A 265 24.42 13.68 -10.46
CA LYS A 265 25.15 14.23 -11.63
C LYS A 265 25.76 15.61 -11.37
N ARG A 266 25.11 16.43 -10.55
CA ARG A 266 25.52 17.82 -10.28
C ARG A 266 26.42 17.97 -9.07
N LYS A 267 26.24 17.12 -8.05
CA LYS A 267 26.82 17.27 -6.72
C LYS A 267 27.70 16.09 -6.30
N TRP A 268 27.82 15.04 -7.11
CA TRP A 268 28.64 13.87 -6.82
C TRP A 268 29.67 13.57 -7.95
N PRO A 269 30.95 13.32 -7.63
CA PRO A 269 31.56 13.48 -6.31
C PRO A 269 31.56 14.96 -5.86
N PRO A 270 31.55 15.25 -4.56
CA PRO A 270 31.60 16.62 -4.06
C PRO A 270 32.90 17.27 -4.53
N LYS A 271 32.79 18.42 -5.19
CA LYS A 271 33.97 19.26 -5.46
C LYS A 271 34.28 19.96 -4.14
N GLU A 272 35.47 19.75 -3.58
CA GLU A 272 35.94 20.57 -2.46
C GLU A 272 35.84 22.04 -2.86
N GLU A 273 34.93 22.79 -2.22
CA GLU A 273 35.07 24.23 -2.19
C GLU A 273 36.31 24.50 -1.34
N LEU A 274 37.43 24.80 -2.00
CA LEU A 274 38.60 25.41 -1.40
C LEU A 274 38.12 26.68 -0.68
N ILE A 275 37.84 26.55 0.61
CA ILE A 275 37.75 27.70 1.51
C ILE A 275 39.18 28.22 1.60
N LEU A 276 39.51 29.18 0.73
CA LEU A 276 40.74 29.94 0.86
C LEU A 276 40.70 30.72 2.19
N PRO A 277 41.81 30.73 2.95
CA PRO A 277 41.88 31.32 4.29
C PRO A 277 41.59 32.82 4.32
#